data_AF-A0A382TSJ0-F1
#
_entry.id   AF-A0A382TSJ0-F1
#
_cell.length_a   1.000
_cell.length_b   1.000
_cell.length_c   1.000
_cell.angle_alpha   90.00
_cell.angle_beta   90.00
_cell.angle_gamma   90.00
#
_symmetry.space_group_name_H-M   'P 1'
#
loop_
_entity.id
_entity.type
_entity.pdbx_description
1 polymer ?
#
loop_
_entity_poly.entity_id
_entity_poly.type
_entity_poly.pdbx_seq_one_letter_code
_entity_poly.pdbx_strand_id
1 'polypeptide(L)'
;GLVTLFGDTVSGSWFNKSTDSVKIVVPIDINDNSLLRGNIQVQMHVDGKMANDTWVTILPKDTLQVLTSTVPKYRTKKEVLDILKPQGLAQGDSVFIRALINDQVGNATTGTTSASFFILDTLPPAVPAGKDVLITLTDEPDTTISNLQGESIFLTSLRDTLWTNDSLVFATQNWEDPKLDTEVLASGIQRYQYTLFESASNDKNGTFTTFRSYQFQTDTLDTVIIAIDSLTHNRWYYPELQAVDVAGNTSITKTYYKTFRYNARPIVDAIPDVTAKEDVLWEEVIKVNDKDLLTLRSD
;
A
#
# COMPACT_ATOMS: atom_id res chain seq x y z
N GLY A 1 -10.22 28.02 -8.28
CA GLY A 1 -9.38 27.83 -7.08
C GLY A 1 -8.71 26.47 -7.15
N LEU A 2 -7.82 26.17 -6.21
CA LEU A 2 -7.14 24.87 -6.10
C LEU A 2 -7.68 24.12 -4.89
N VAL A 3 -7.86 22.80 -5.02
CA VAL A 3 -8.25 21.93 -3.91
C VAL A 3 -7.09 20.99 -3.59
N THR A 4 -6.80 20.81 -2.31
CA THR A 4 -5.75 19.92 -1.83
C THR A 4 -6.28 19.11 -0.66
N LEU A 5 -6.12 17.79 -0.70
CA LEU A 5 -6.49 16.89 0.39
C LEU A 5 -5.35 16.80 1.41
N PHE A 6 -5.70 16.69 2.69
CA PHE A 6 -4.76 16.61 3.82
C PHE A 6 -5.05 15.37 4.67
N GLY A 7 -3.98 14.80 5.23
CA GLY A 7 -3.95 13.50 5.88
C GLY A 7 -2.80 12.69 5.31
N ASP A 8 -3.04 11.42 4.98
CA ASP A 8 -2.07 10.61 4.26
C ASP A 8 -2.06 10.97 2.75
N THR A 9 -0.93 11.50 2.27
CA THR A 9 -0.81 12.15 0.94
C THR A 9 -0.54 11.19 -0.21
N VAL A 10 -0.54 9.88 0.07
CA VAL A 10 -0.15 8.83 -0.90
C VAL A 10 -1.08 8.76 -2.12
N SER A 11 -2.28 9.34 -2.05
CA SER A 11 -3.34 9.05 -3.02
C SER A 11 -3.88 10.25 -3.85
N GLY A 12 -3.20 11.39 -3.86
CA GLY A 12 -3.54 12.48 -4.81
C GLY A 12 -5.01 12.97 -4.71
N SER A 13 -5.83 12.68 -5.73
CA SER A 13 -7.25 13.09 -5.83
C SER A 13 -8.24 12.19 -5.04
N TRP A 14 -7.78 11.14 -4.37
CA TRP A 14 -8.70 10.28 -3.61
C TRP A 14 -8.94 10.81 -2.20
N PHE A 15 -10.22 10.95 -1.87
CA PHE A 15 -10.68 11.16 -0.51
C PHE A 15 -10.74 9.80 0.18
N ASN A 16 -9.62 9.43 0.80
CA ASN A 16 -9.41 8.09 1.29
C ASN A 16 -9.75 7.89 2.77
N LYS A 17 -9.54 6.67 3.30
CA LYS A 17 -9.80 6.34 4.71
C LYS A 17 -9.02 7.25 5.66
N SER A 18 -7.77 7.56 5.32
CA SER A 18 -6.83 8.37 6.12
C SER A 18 -6.90 9.88 5.81
N THR A 19 -7.81 10.32 4.94
CA THR A 19 -8.03 11.74 4.66
C THR A 19 -8.70 12.39 5.87
N ASP A 20 -8.09 13.44 6.40
CA ASP A 20 -8.61 14.16 7.56
C ASP A 20 -9.39 15.41 7.16
N SER A 21 -8.92 16.12 6.13
CA SER A 21 -9.52 17.37 5.69
C SER A 21 -9.24 17.72 4.24
N VAL A 22 -10.05 18.62 3.70
CA VAL A 22 -9.91 19.23 2.38
C VAL A 22 -9.56 20.69 2.57
N LYS A 23 -8.47 21.15 1.96
CA LYS A 23 -8.13 22.56 1.81
C LYS A 23 -8.61 23.07 0.47
N ILE A 24 -9.32 24.18 0.48
CA ILE A 24 -9.83 24.88 -0.69
C ILE A 24 -9.18 26.26 -0.70
N VAL A 25 -8.42 26.55 -1.75
CA VAL A 25 -7.80 27.86 -1.98
C VAL A 25 -8.71 28.66 -2.91
N VAL A 26 -9.36 29.68 -2.34
CA VAL A 26 -10.31 30.55 -3.04
C VAL A 26 -9.60 31.82 -3.52
N PRO A 27 -9.54 32.09 -4.83
CA PRO A 27 -9.06 33.37 -5.35
C PRO A 27 -10.03 34.50 -4.98
N ILE A 28 -9.52 35.64 -4.56
CA ILE A 28 -10.31 36.81 -4.16
C ILE A 28 -9.84 38.03 -4.95
N ASP A 29 -10.77 38.86 -5.40
CA ASP A 29 -10.45 40.16 -5.97
C ASP A 29 -10.04 41.12 -4.84
N ILE A 30 -8.76 41.49 -4.82
CA ILE A 30 -8.20 42.36 -3.79
C ILE A 30 -8.59 43.82 -3.97
N ASN A 31 -9.14 44.20 -5.12
CA ASN A 31 -9.55 45.58 -5.41
C ASN A 31 -10.99 45.86 -4.98
N ASP A 32 -11.75 44.81 -4.64
CA ASP A 32 -13.13 44.93 -4.18
C ASP A 32 -13.21 44.95 -2.65
N ASN A 33 -13.18 46.16 -2.07
CA ASN A 33 -13.30 46.36 -0.63
C ASN A 33 -14.66 45.94 -0.05
N SER A 34 -15.70 45.76 -0.87
CA SER A 34 -17.04 45.35 -0.38
C SER A 34 -17.05 43.91 0.17
N LEU A 35 -16.09 43.10 -0.27
CA LEU A 35 -15.92 41.70 0.17
C LEU A 35 -15.44 41.59 1.62
N LEU A 36 -14.82 42.64 2.17
CA LEU A 36 -14.36 42.65 3.55
C LEU A 36 -15.54 42.53 4.52
N ARG A 37 -15.42 41.66 5.53
CA ARG A 37 -16.51 41.29 6.47
C ARG A 37 -17.68 40.55 5.82
N GLY A 38 -17.56 40.20 4.54
CA GLY A 38 -18.41 39.23 3.88
C GLY A 38 -18.13 37.79 4.33
N ASN A 39 -18.62 36.81 3.56
CA ASN A 39 -18.35 35.40 3.83
C ASN A 39 -18.06 34.59 2.57
N ILE A 40 -17.28 33.53 2.75
CA ILE A 40 -16.99 32.50 1.76
C ILE A 40 -17.75 31.24 2.17
N GLN A 41 -18.54 30.72 1.24
CA GLN A 41 -19.24 29.45 1.38
C GLN A 41 -18.61 28.46 0.41
N VAL A 42 -17.93 27.44 0.94
CA VAL A 42 -17.45 26.33 0.13
C VAL A 42 -18.65 25.49 -0.26
N GLN A 43 -18.83 25.28 -1.57
CA GLN A 43 -19.93 24.48 -2.11
C GLN A 43 -19.39 23.26 -2.83
N MET A 44 -20.11 22.15 -2.70
CA MET A 44 -19.77 20.87 -3.33
C MET A 44 -20.95 20.31 -4.11
N HIS A 45 -20.63 19.51 -5.14
CA HIS A 45 -21.59 18.84 -6.00
C HIS A 45 -21.14 17.39 -6.22
N VAL A 46 -22.04 16.43 -5.99
CA VAL A 46 -21.80 15.01 -6.24
C VAL A 46 -22.24 14.69 -7.67
N ASP A 47 -21.28 14.28 -8.49
CA ASP A 47 -21.50 14.03 -9.91
C ASP A 47 -22.57 12.95 -10.13
N GLY A 48 -23.48 13.16 -11.09
CA GLY A 48 -24.54 12.22 -11.45
C GLY A 48 -25.60 11.92 -10.37
N LYS A 49 -25.45 12.41 -9.13
CA LYS A 49 -26.40 12.18 -8.02
C LYS A 49 -27.22 13.41 -7.68
N MET A 50 -26.61 14.59 -7.75
CA MET A 50 -27.28 15.87 -7.57
C MET A 50 -27.81 16.38 -8.91
N ALA A 51 -28.94 17.10 -8.91
CA ALA A 51 -29.45 17.71 -10.14
C ALA A 51 -28.45 18.74 -10.71
N ASN A 52 -28.48 18.94 -12.02
CA ASN A 52 -27.60 19.91 -12.69
C ASN A 52 -27.70 21.30 -12.05
N ASP A 53 -26.55 21.95 -11.89
CA ASP A 53 -26.40 23.28 -11.26
C ASP A 53 -26.85 23.38 -9.78
N THR A 54 -27.15 22.27 -9.13
CA THR A 54 -27.44 22.23 -7.69
C THR A 54 -26.16 21.98 -6.90
N TRP A 55 -25.91 22.80 -5.88
CA TRP A 55 -24.71 22.72 -5.05
C TRP A 55 -25.09 22.88 -3.58
N VAL A 56 -24.41 22.16 -2.70
CA VAL A 56 -24.64 22.25 -1.25
C VAL A 56 -23.47 22.95 -0.57
N THR A 57 -23.77 23.85 0.36
CA THR A 57 -22.74 24.52 1.16
C THR A 57 -22.23 23.57 2.24
N ILE A 58 -20.92 23.34 2.26
CA ILE A 58 -20.24 22.63 3.34
C ILE A 58 -19.95 23.64 4.45
N LEU A 59 -20.60 23.46 5.59
CA LEU A 59 -20.44 24.32 6.76
C LEU A 59 -19.04 24.13 7.40
N PRO A 60 -18.53 25.14 8.13
CA PRO A 60 -19.14 26.46 8.39
C PRO A 60 -19.08 27.42 7.19
N LYS A 61 -19.82 28.52 7.27
CA LYS A 61 -19.58 29.69 6.39
C LYS A 61 -18.40 30.46 6.98
N ASP A 62 -17.41 30.75 6.15
CA ASP A 62 -16.18 31.37 6.60
C ASP A 62 -16.24 32.88 6.46
N THR A 63 -15.93 33.64 7.51
CA THR A 63 -15.81 35.10 7.37
C THR A 63 -14.59 35.49 6.56
N LEU A 64 -14.73 36.56 5.75
CA LEU A 64 -13.65 37.15 4.97
C LEU A 64 -13.13 38.40 5.68
N GLN A 65 -12.14 38.24 6.55
CA GLN A 65 -11.62 39.33 7.39
C GLN A 65 -10.48 40.11 6.76
N VAL A 66 -9.83 39.57 5.74
CA VAL A 66 -8.67 40.17 5.05
C VAL A 66 -8.79 39.89 3.56
N LEU A 67 -8.46 40.88 2.73
CA LEU A 67 -8.34 40.71 1.29
C LEU A 67 -6.91 40.31 0.94
N THR A 68 -6.74 39.06 0.54
CA THR A 68 -5.52 38.51 -0.04
C THR A 68 -5.87 37.85 -1.36
N SER A 69 -4.94 37.81 -2.31
CA SER A 69 -5.18 37.23 -3.65
C SER A 69 -5.75 35.80 -3.60
N THR A 70 -5.41 35.06 -2.55
CA THR A 70 -6.02 33.77 -2.23
C THR A 70 -6.29 33.63 -0.74
N VAL A 71 -7.40 32.99 -0.37
CA VAL A 71 -7.74 32.65 1.01
C VAL A 71 -7.95 31.13 1.13
N PRO A 72 -7.16 30.42 1.95
CA PRO A 72 -7.35 29.00 2.19
C PRO A 72 -8.45 28.76 3.21
N LYS A 73 -9.37 27.83 2.90
CA LYS A 73 -10.42 27.35 3.79
C LYS A 73 -10.35 25.83 3.92
N TYR A 74 -10.71 25.31 5.08
CA TYR A 74 -10.61 23.88 5.38
C TYR A 74 -11.99 23.30 5.68
N ARG A 75 -12.21 22.06 5.26
CA ARG A 75 -13.37 21.24 5.64
C ARG A 75 -12.87 19.91 6.14
N THR A 76 -13.25 19.53 7.35
CA THR A 76 -12.94 18.23 7.92
C THR A 76 -13.69 17.14 7.19
N LYS A 77 -13.21 15.90 7.29
CA LYS A 77 -13.88 14.74 6.71
C LYS A 77 -15.31 14.57 7.19
N LYS A 78 -15.54 14.82 8.48
CA LYS A 78 -16.88 14.78 9.06
C LYS A 78 -17.81 15.81 8.42
N GLU A 79 -17.39 17.07 8.30
CA GLU A 79 -18.22 18.14 7.70
C GLU A 79 -18.60 17.83 6.25
N VAL A 80 -17.65 17.30 5.46
CA VAL A 80 -17.90 16.92 4.07
C VAL A 80 -18.88 15.75 4.01
N LEU A 81 -18.63 14.66 4.73
CA LEU A 81 -19.44 13.44 4.64
C LEU A 81 -20.84 13.62 5.23
N ASP A 82 -20.99 14.32 6.35
CA ASP A 82 -22.31 14.52 6.98
C ASP A 82 -23.27 15.31 6.08
N ILE A 83 -22.73 16.23 5.26
CA ILE A 83 -23.53 17.06 4.35
C ILE A 83 -23.75 16.37 3.01
N LEU A 84 -22.75 15.66 2.48
CA LEU A 84 -22.84 15.05 1.14
C LEU A 84 -23.50 13.67 1.12
N LYS A 85 -23.39 12.85 2.19
CA LYS A 85 -24.07 11.55 2.23
C LYS A 85 -25.59 11.65 2.03
N PRO A 86 -26.31 12.60 2.66
CA PRO A 86 -27.73 12.84 2.38
C PRO A 86 -28.01 13.29 0.93
N GLN A 87 -27.03 13.80 0.20
CA GLN A 87 -27.13 14.14 -1.23
C GLN A 87 -26.84 12.95 -2.15
N GLY A 88 -26.64 11.75 -1.58
CA GLY A 88 -26.40 10.52 -2.34
C GLY A 88 -24.94 10.18 -2.56
N LEU A 89 -23.98 10.84 -1.89
CA LEU A 89 -22.56 10.50 -1.98
C LEU A 89 -22.28 9.06 -1.50
N ALA A 90 -21.75 8.23 -2.40
CA ALA A 90 -21.25 6.88 -2.16
C ALA A 90 -19.76 6.75 -2.55
N GLN A 91 -19.12 5.60 -2.33
CA GLN A 91 -17.73 5.43 -2.78
C GLN A 91 -17.68 5.38 -4.32
N GLY A 92 -16.52 5.72 -4.89
CA GLY A 92 -16.32 5.91 -6.32
C GLY A 92 -16.94 7.20 -6.88
N ASP A 93 -17.78 7.92 -6.13
CA ASP A 93 -18.40 9.15 -6.61
C ASP A 93 -17.40 10.32 -6.63
N SER A 94 -17.44 11.08 -7.73
CA SER A 94 -16.65 12.29 -7.90
C SER A 94 -17.37 13.50 -7.31
N VAL A 95 -16.62 14.34 -6.58
CA VAL A 95 -17.13 15.55 -5.96
C VAL A 95 -16.40 16.78 -6.51
N PHE A 96 -17.18 17.64 -7.16
CA PHE A 96 -16.73 18.94 -7.65
C PHE A 96 -16.89 20.01 -6.58
N ILE A 97 -16.02 21.01 -6.61
CA ILE A 97 -15.93 22.05 -5.59
C ILE A 97 -15.96 23.43 -6.24
N ARG A 98 -16.71 24.36 -5.64
CA ARG A 98 -16.69 25.79 -5.97
C ARG A 98 -16.81 26.63 -4.70
N ALA A 99 -16.72 27.95 -4.84
CA ALA A 99 -16.97 28.88 -3.75
C ALA A 99 -18.08 29.86 -4.14
N LEU A 100 -18.96 30.17 -3.20
CA LEU A 100 -19.89 31.29 -3.26
C LEU A 100 -19.37 32.37 -2.32
N ILE A 101 -19.13 33.58 -2.83
CA ILE A 101 -18.60 34.69 -2.05
C ILE A 101 -19.72 35.71 -1.86
N ASN A 102 -20.00 36.07 -0.62
CA ASN A 102 -20.94 37.12 -0.27
C ASN A 102 -20.17 38.34 0.22
N ASP A 103 -20.56 39.52 -0.23
CA ASP A 103 -20.07 40.79 0.31
C ASP A 103 -20.68 41.09 1.70
N GLN A 104 -20.30 42.22 2.32
CA GLN A 104 -20.83 42.60 3.63
C GLN A 104 -22.35 42.81 3.64
N VAL A 105 -22.94 43.25 2.53
CA VAL A 105 -24.36 43.61 2.43
C VAL A 105 -25.23 42.49 1.87
N GLY A 106 -24.63 41.34 1.54
CA GLY A 106 -25.30 40.11 1.14
C GLY A 106 -25.31 39.81 -0.36
N ASN A 107 -24.73 40.65 -1.21
CA ASN A 107 -24.62 40.35 -2.64
C ASN A 107 -23.70 39.15 -2.83
N ALA A 108 -24.13 38.18 -3.65
CA ALA A 108 -23.44 36.91 -3.82
C ALA A 108 -22.87 36.77 -5.23
N THR A 109 -21.61 36.37 -5.32
CA THR A 109 -20.94 36.00 -6.57
C THR A 109 -20.57 34.53 -6.53
N THR A 110 -21.07 33.76 -7.49
CA THR A 110 -20.73 32.34 -7.64
C THR A 110 -19.41 32.21 -8.39
N GLY A 111 -18.41 31.60 -7.75
CA GLY A 111 -17.16 31.26 -8.39
C GLY A 111 -17.31 30.10 -9.38
N THR A 112 -16.40 30.06 -10.36
CA THR A 112 -16.30 28.94 -11.29
C THR A 112 -15.92 27.64 -10.57
N THR A 113 -16.36 26.50 -11.11
CA THR A 113 -15.96 25.18 -10.61
C THR A 113 -14.44 25.04 -10.63
N SER A 114 -13.90 24.44 -9.58
CA SER A 114 -12.49 24.08 -9.46
C SER A 114 -12.12 23.04 -10.52
N ALA A 115 -10.93 23.17 -11.12
CA ALA A 115 -10.38 22.12 -11.97
C ALA A 115 -9.98 20.87 -11.16
N SER A 116 -9.69 21.04 -9.87
CA SER A 116 -9.46 19.94 -8.93
C SER A 116 -10.78 19.45 -8.36
N PHE A 117 -10.92 18.13 -8.29
CA PHE A 117 -12.02 17.38 -7.67
C PHE A 117 -11.42 16.27 -6.80
N PHE A 118 -12.27 15.59 -6.03
CA PHE A 118 -11.88 14.35 -5.36
C PHE A 118 -12.86 13.22 -5.66
N ILE A 119 -12.39 11.98 -5.52
CA ILE A 119 -13.22 10.78 -5.61
C ILE A 119 -13.26 10.14 -4.23
N LEU A 120 -14.44 9.81 -3.72
CA LEU A 120 -14.57 9.18 -2.41
C LEU A 120 -14.17 7.70 -2.48
N ASP A 121 -13.18 7.27 -1.70
CA ASP A 121 -12.91 5.85 -1.50
C ASP A 121 -12.26 5.58 -0.14
N THR A 122 -13.07 5.22 0.84
CA THR A 122 -12.61 4.93 2.19
C THR A 122 -12.53 3.45 2.53
N LEU A 123 -12.79 2.55 1.57
CA LEU A 123 -12.84 1.12 1.84
C LEU A 123 -11.48 0.49 1.55
N PRO A 124 -10.81 -0.13 2.54
CA PRO A 124 -9.57 -0.83 2.27
C PRO A 124 -9.82 -2.15 1.53
N PRO A 125 -8.81 -2.65 0.78
CA PRO A 125 -8.86 -4.01 0.25
C PRO A 125 -9.13 -5.02 1.34
N ALA A 126 -9.95 -6.01 1.02
CA ALA A 126 -10.41 -7.02 1.93
C ALA A 126 -10.47 -8.39 1.23
N VAL A 127 -10.68 -9.43 2.03
CA VAL A 127 -10.79 -10.79 1.54
C VAL A 127 -12.24 -11.21 1.74
N PRO A 128 -12.92 -11.71 0.70
CA PRO A 128 -14.32 -12.13 0.83
C PRO A 128 -14.51 -13.16 1.94
N ALA A 129 -15.66 -13.09 2.61
CA ALA A 129 -15.99 -14.05 3.66
C ALA A 129 -15.95 -15.50 3.11
N GLY A 130 -15.26 -16.39 3.83
CA GLY A 130 -15.08 -17.78 3.41
C GLY A 130 -13.94 -18.03 2.43
N LYS A 131 -13.14 -17.01 2.10
CA LYS A 131 -11.88 -17.14 1.36
C LYS A 131 -10.69 -16.94 2.29
N ASP A 132 -9.55 -17.53 1.93
CA ASP A 132 -8.27 -17.31 2.62
C ASP A 132 -7.27 -16.60 1.69
N VAL A 133 -6.37 -15.86 2.31
CA VAL A 133 -5.22 -15.20 1.69
C VAL A 133 -4.04 -16.15 1.58
N LEU A 134 -3.91 -17.00 2.59
CA LEU A 134 -2.82 -17.94 2.68
C LEU A 134 -3.08 -19.11 1.75
N ILE A 135 -2.02 -19.55 1.10
CA ILE A 135 -2.00 -20.81 0.38
C ILE A 135 -1.40 -21.82 1.35
N THR A 136 -2.14 -22.89 1.66
CA THR A 136 -1.78 -23.82 2.71
C THR A 136 -1.30 -25.16 2.14
N LEU A 137 -0.55 -25.91 2.94
CA LEU A 137 -0.08 -27.26 2.59
C LEU A 137 -1.23 -28.26 2.37
N THR A 138 -2.42 -27.97 2.90
CA THR A 138 -3.63 -28.76 2.67
C THR A 138 -4.24 -28.54 1.29
N ASP A 139 -3.87 -27.45 0.61
CA ASP A 139 -4.36 -27.17 -0.74
C ASP A 139 -3.62 -28.01 -1.78
N GLU A 140 -2.30 -28.24 -1.62
CA GLU A 140 -1.49 -29.24 -2.35
C GLU A 140 -0.14 -29.49 -1.61
N PRO A 141 0.32 -30.74 -1.42
CA PRO A 141 1.70 -30.97 -0.96
C PRO A 141 2.69 -30.64 -2.09
N ASP A 142 3.63 -29.72 -1.84
CA ASP A 142 4.62 -29.23 -2.82
C ASP A 142 4.02 -28.26 -3.87
N THR A 143 3.38 -27.18 -3.40
CA THR A 143 2.72 -26.19 -4.27
C THR A 143 3.74 -25.34 -5.03
N THR A 144 3.90 -25.64 -6.31
CA THR A 144 4.41 -24.68 -7.28
C THR A 144 3.25 -23.84 -7.80
N ILE A 145 3.43 -22.52 -7.88
CA ILE A 145 2.40 -21.60 -8.36
C ILE A 145 2.98 -20.72 -9.44
N SER A 146 2.18 -20.48 -10.48
CA SER A 146 2.57 -19.56 -11.54
C SER A 146 2.40 -18.11 -11.08
N ASN A 147 3.44 -17.29 -11.28
CA ASN A 147 3.32 -15.83 -11.21
C ASN A 147 2.48 -15.28 -12.36
N LEU A 148 2.25 -13.96 -12.40
CA LEU A 148 1.54 -13.31 -13.50
C LEU A 148 2.19 -13.49 -14.87
N GLN A 149 3.50 -13.74 -14.92
CA GLN A 149 4.26 -14.04 -16.13
C GLN A 149 4.13 -15.51 -16.58
N GLY A 150 3.43 -16.35 -15.80
CA GLY A 150 3.24 -17.78 -16.08
C GLY A 150 4.40 -18.67 -15.62
N GLU A 151 5.42 -18.12 -14.99
CA GLU A 151 6.55 -18.88 -14.45
C GLU A 151 6.15 -19.62 -13.18
N SER A 152 6.35 -20.94 -13.16
CA SER A 152 6.06 -21.78 -12.01
C SER A 152 7.16 -21.65 -10.96
N ILE A 153 6.81 -21.21 -9.75
CA ILE A 153 7.75 -20.93 -8.66
C ILE A 153 7.38 -21.75 -7.44
N PHE A 154 8.41 -22.27 -6.76
CA PHE A 154 8.27 -23.02 -5.53
C PHE A 154 8.09 -22.11 -4.30
N LEU A 155 7.04 -22.32 -3.49
CA LEU A 155 6.80 -21.54 -2.27
C LEU A 155 7.67 -21.99 -1.10
N THR A 156 8.73 -21.24 -0.81
CA THR A 156 9.65 -21.58 0.30
C THR A 156 9.06 -21.29 1.68
N SER A 157 8.08 -20.39 1.80
CA SER A 157 7.39 -20.12 3.07
C SER A 157 6.66 -21.35 3.62
N LEU A 158 6.25 -22.28 2.75
CA LEU A 158 5.59 -23.52 3.15
C LEU A 158 6.57 -24.60 3.64
N ARG A 159 7.88 -24.34 3.55
CA ARG A 159 8.91 -25.20 4.12
C ARG A 159 9.31 -24.73 5.50
N ASP A 160 9.60 -25.69 6.36
CA ASP A 160 10.14 -25.42 7.69
C ASP A 160 11.59 -24.91 7.64
N THR A 161 12.38 -25.34 6.64
CA THR A 161 13.79 -24.93 6.50
C THR A 161 14.17 -24.60 5.06
N LEU A 162 14.86 -23.49 4.91
CA LEU A 162 15.50 -22.99 3.70
C LEU A 162 17.02 -23.21 3.81
N TRP A 163 17.53 -24.15 3.02
CA TRP A 163 18.94 -24.50 2.97
C TRP A 163 19.64 -23.66 1.93
N THR A 164 20.67 -22.93 2.34
CA THR A 164 21.63 -22.29 1.43
C THR A 164 20.94 -21.44 0.34
N ASN A 165 19.86 -20.76 0.73
CA ASN A 165 19.04 -19.99 -0.19
C ASN A 165 18.49 -18.77 0.54
N ASP A 166 18.54 -17.64 -0.16
CA ASP A 166 18.22 -16.31 0.37
C ASP A 166 16.92 -15.75 -0.22
N SER A 167 16.15 -16.61 -0.90
CA SER A 167 14.85 -16.30 -1.49
C SER A 167 13.72 -16.86 -0.63
N LEU A 168 12.99 -15.96 0.03
CA LEU A 168 11.74 -16.27 0.69
C LEU A 168 10.59 -16.03 -0.27
N VAL A 169 9.94 -17.11 -0.70
CA VAL A 169 8.86 -17.12 -1.68
C VAL A 169 7.56 -17.46 -0.98
N PHE A 170 6.56 -16.61 -1.14
CA PHE A 170 5.22 -16.76 -0.60
C PHE A 170 4.21 -16.24 -1.61
N ALA A 171 2.95 -16.64 -1.49
CA ALA A 171 1.93 -16.23 -2.45
C ALA A 171 0.63 -15.85 -1.76
N THR A 172 -0.13 -14.97 -2.40
CA THR A 172 -1.35 -14.37 -1.87
C THR A 172 -2.49 -14.53 -2.87
N GLN A 173 -3.72 -14.59 -2.38
CA GLN A 173 -4.89 -14.79 -3.23
C GLN A 173 -6.15 -14.16 -2.63
N ASN A 174 -7.19 -14.05 -3.45
CA ASN A 174 -8.54 -13.63 -3.05
C ASN A 174 -8.64 -12.22 -2.44
N TRP A 175 -7.63 -11.36 -2.60
CA TRP A 175 -7.77 -9.95 -2.28
C TRP A 175 -8.71 -9.29 -3.29
N GLU A 176 -9.66 -8.54 -2.78
CA GLU A 176 -10.57 -7.74 -3.58
C GLU A 176 -10.61 -6.33 -3.02
N ASP A 177 -10.73 -5.36 -3.91
CA ASP A 177 -11.09 -4.01 -3.51
C ASP A 177 -12.62 -3.93 -3.42
N PRO A 178 -13.19 -3.83 -2.20
CA PRO A 178 -14.63 -3.91 -2.02
C PRO A 178 -15.31 -2.68 -2.62
N LYS A 179 -16.43 -2.92 -3.29
CA LYS A 179 -17.37 -1.87 -3.70
C LYS A 179 -18.75 -2.12 -3.11
N LEU A 180 -19.49 -1.05 -2.84
CA LEU A 180 -20.92 -1.15 -2.57
C LEU A 180 -21.69 -1.35 -3.89
N ASP A 181 -22.85 -1.99 -3.82
CA ASP A 181 -23.70 -2.26 -5.00
C ASP A 181 -24.13 -0.98 -5.75
N THR A 182 -24.12 0.16 -5.06
CA THR A 182 -24.49 1.47 -5.61
C THR A 182 -23.37 2.15 -6.40
N GLU A 183 -22.18 1.56 -6.42
CA GLU A 183 -20.96 2.15 -6.94
C GLU A 183 -20.65 1.65 -8.33
N VAL A 184 -20.21 2.58 -9.19
CA VAL A 184 -19.92 2.28 -10.58
C VAL A 184 -18.63 1.45 -10.67
N LEU A 185 -17.57 1.84 -9.96
CA LEU A 185 -16.26 1.19 -9.94
C LEU A 185 -15.58 1.33 -8.58
N ALA A 186 -14.81 0.31 -8.20
CA ALA A 186 -13.83 0.36 -7.10
C ALA A 186 -12.53 1.04 -7.58
N SER A 187 -11.66 1.51 -6.69
CA SER A 187 -10.38 2.10 -7.10
C SER A 187 -9.40 1.05 -7.64
N GLY A 188 -9.57 -0.20 -7.23
CA GLY A 188 -8.77 -1.35 -7.59
C GLY A 188 -7.55 -1.51 -6.69
N ILE A 189 -7.06 -2.75 -6.59
CA ILE A 189 -5.79 -3.01 -5.91
C ILE A 189 -4.66 -2.38 -6.72
N GLN A 190 -3.80 -1.61 -6.04
CA GLN A 190 -2.60 -1.01 -6.65
C GLN A 190 -1.38 -1.89 -6.46
N ARG A 191 -1.20 -2.46 -5.26
CA ARG A 191 -0.05 -3.29 -4.95
C ARG A 191 -0.24 -4.23 -3.76
N TYR A 192 0.54 -5.30 -3.74
CA TYR A 192 0.84 -6.05 -2.52
C TYR A 192 2.14 -5.55 -1.91
N GLN A 193 2.14 -5.32 -0.61
CA GLN A 193 3.36 -4.95 0.12
C GLN A 193 3.51 -5.83 1.36
N TYR A 194 4.76 -6.06 1.76
CA TYR A 194 5.10 -6.97 2.84
C TYR A 194 6.20 -6.42 3.74
N THR A 195 6.17 -6.86 4.99
CA THR A 195 7.22 -6.63 5.99
C THR A 195 7.85 -7.98 6.32
N LEU A 196 9.17 -8.04 6.33
CA LEU A 196 9.91 -9.26 6.67
C LEU A 196 10.40 -9.16 8.12
N PHE A 197 10.11 -10.19 8.90
CA PHE A 197 10.55 -10.31 10.29
C PHE A 197 11.67 -11.34 10.41
N GLU A 198 12.62 -11.09 11.32
CA GLU A 198 13.74 -11.97 11.66
C GLU A 198 13.74 -12.26 13.17
N SER A 199 14.04 -13.49 13.56
CA SER A 199 14.20 -13.86 14.97
C SER A 199 15.56 -13.44 15.54
N ALA A 200 15.63 -13.22 16.86
CA ALA A 200 16.89 -12.93 17.53
C ALA A 200 17.82 -14.16 17.72
N SER A 201 17.29 -15.38 17.57
CA SER A 201 17.98 -16.66 17.78
C SER A 201 17.39 -17.77 16.90
N ASN A 202 17.87 -19.00 17.03
CA ASN A 202 17.29 -20.17 16.36
C ASN A 202 15.99 -20.67 17.04
N ASP A 203 15.44 -19.92 18.00
CA ASP A 203 14.14 -20.23 18.62
C ASP A 203 12.99 -19.75 17.73
N LYS A 204 12.20 -20.70 17.22
CA LYS A 204 11.01 -20.47 16.37
C LYS A 204 9.96 -19.60 17.07
N ASN A 205 9.90 -19.68 18.39
CA ASN A 205 8.91 -18.98 19.22
C ASN A 205 9.51 -17.78 19.97
N GLY A 206 10.78 -17.46 19.70
CA GLY A 206 11.46 -16.32 20.29
C GLY A 206 10.93 -14.98 19.79
N THR A 207 11.60 -13.90 20.20
CA THR A 207 11.29 -12.54 19.76
C THR A 207 11.70 -12.33 18.31
N PHE A 208 10.80 -11.72 17.54
CA PHE A 208 11.04 -11.27 16.17
C PHE A 208 11.11 -9.75 16.11
N THR A 209 11.99 -9.24 15.26
CA THR A 209 12.11 -7.81 14.94
C THR A 209 11.93 -7.60 13.45
N THR A 210 11.54 -6.39 13.06
CA THR A 210 11.44 -6.00 11.65
C THR A 210 12.82 -6.03 11.02
N PHE A 211 12.98 -6.89 10.01
CA PHE A 211 14.21 -7.02 9.22
C PHE A 211 14.15 -6.16 7.96
N ARG A 212 12.98 -6.13 7.30
CA ARG A 212 12.67 -5.19 6.21
C ARG A 212 11.28 -4.62 6.42
N SER A 213 11.15 -3.32 6.27
CA SER A 213 9.86 -2.62 6.37
C SER A 213 9.28 -2.39 4.97
N TYR A 214 8.00 -2.72 4.78
CA TYR A 214 7.17 -2.38 3.61
C TYR A 214 7.87 -2.43 2.25
N GLN A 215 8.25 -3.64 1.84
CA GLN A 215 8.75 -3.95 0.49
C GLN A 215 7.61 -4.31 -0.45
N PHE A 216 7.83 -4.15 -1.76
CA PHE A 216 6.92 -4.58 -2.82
C PHE A 216 7.73 -4.94 -4.07
N GLN A 217 7.19 -5.79 -4.94
CA GLN A 217 7.85 -6.18 -6.17
C GLN A 217 7.64 -5.15 -7.28
N THR A 218 8.49 -5.21 -8.32
CA THR A 218 8.35 -4.38 -9.52
C THR A 218 7.02 -4.62 -10.23
N ASP A 219 6.59 -5.89 -10.34
CA ASP A 219 5.22 -6.21 -10.69
C ASP A 219 4.37 -6.14 -9.43
N THR A 220 3.65 -5.03 -9.26
CA THR A 220 2.99 -4.72 -8.00
C THR A 220 1.77 -5.59 -7.71
N LEU A 221 1.22 -6.23 -8.74
CA LEU A 221 0.02 -7.05 -8.64
C LEU A 221 0.32 -8.55 -8.71
N ASP A 222 1.60 -8.92 -8.80
CA ASP A 222 1.98 -10.32 -8.78
C ASP A 222 1.57 -10.98 -7.47
N THR A 223 0.89 -12.11 -7.59
CA THR A 223 0.38 -12.86 -6.44
C THR A 223 1.44 -13.80 -5.87
N VAL A 224 2.53 -14.06 -6.60
CA VAL A 224 3.68 -14.83 -6.12
C VAL A 224 4.84 -13.89 -5.83
N ILE A 225 5.16 -13.74 -4.55
CA ILE A 225 6.14 -12.79 -4.06
C ILE A 225 7.46 -13.48 -3.75
N ILE A 226 8.53 -12.96 -4.34
CA ILE A 226 9.91 -13.40 -4.12
C ILE A 226 10.65 -12.30 -3.36
N ALA A 227 10.88 -12.51 -2.07
CA ALA A 227 11.72 -11.66 -1.25
C ALA A 227 13.15 -12.22 -1.24
N ILE A 228 14.07 -11.54 -1.92
CA ILE A 228 15.49 -11.90 -1.95
C ILE A 228 16.24 -10.96 -1.01
N ASP A 229 16.89 -11.51 0.00
CA ASP A 229 17.59 -10.71 1.01
C ASP A 229 18.75 -11.46 1.65
N SER A 230 19.69 -10.72 2.24
CA SER A 230 20.85 -11.29 2.95
C SER A 230 20.44 -11.95 4.28
N LEU A 231 19.77 -13.10 4.20
CA LEU A 231 19.31 -13.89 5.34
C LEU A 231 20.51 -14.41 6.16
N THR A 232 20.36 -14.43 7.47
CA THR A 232 21.36 -14.86 8.43
C THR A 232 21.17 -16.34 8.76
N HIS A 233 22.26 -17.09 8.82
CA HIS A 233 22.26 -18.46 9.33
C HIS A 233 21.67 -18.56 10.75
N ASN A 234 20.99 -19.68 11.06
CA ASN A 234 20.40 -19.97 12.37
C ASN A 234 19.37 -18.95 12.84
N ARG A 235 18.58 -18.41 11.89
CA ARG A 235 17.47 -17.50 12.14
C ARG A 235 16.18 -17.99 11.51
N TRP A 236 15.06 -17.59 12.10
CA TRP A 236 13.72 -17.77 11.56
C TRP A 236 13.25 -16.48 10.91
N TYR A 237 12.50 -16.62 9.82
CA TYR A 237 11.91 -15.53 9.09
C TYR A 237 10.42 -15.79 8.85
N TYR A 238 9.63 -14.73 8.82
CA TYR A 238 8.28 -14.80 8.26
C TYR A 238 7.89 -13.46 7.62
N PRO A 239 7.14 -13.48 6.52
CA PRO A 239 6.55 -12.28 5.95
C PRO A 239 5.19 -11.98 6.59
N GLU A 240 4.89 -10.69 6.67
CA GLU A 240 3.55 -10.16 6.92
C GLU A 240 3.13 -9.33 5.70
N LEU A 241 2.00 -9.68 5.08
CA LEU A 241 1.53 -9.07 3.84
C LEU A 241 0.25 -8.27 4.05
N GLN A 242 0.11 -7.20 3.28
CA GLN A 242 -1.13 -6.45 3.11
C GLN A 242 -1.28 -5.98 1.65
N ALA A 243 -2.52 -5.80 1.23
CA ALA A 243 -2.86 -5.15 -0.04
C ALA A 243 -3.07 -3.65 0.17
N VAL A 244 -2.79 -2.87 -0.89
CA VAL A 244 -3.01 -1.43 -0.95
C VAL A 244 -3.79 -1.13 -2.23
N ASP A 245 -4.88 -0.38 -2.12
CA ASP A 245 -5.65 0.07 -3.28
C ASP A 245 -5.06 1.33 -3.93
N VAL A 246 -5.64 1.74 -5.07
CA VAL A 246 -5.25 2.97 -5.78
C VAL A 246 -5.61 4.22 -4.95
N ALA A 247 -6.65 4.14 -4.10
CA ALA A 247 -7.00 5.16 -3.11
C ALA A 247 -6.01 5.24 -1.91
N GLY A 248 -4.99 4.39 -1.87
CA GLY A 248 -3.98 4.35 -0.81
C GLY A 248 -4.48 3.77 0.52
N ASN A 249 -5.68 3.17 0.58
CA ASN A 249 -6.12 2.45 1.75
C ASN A 249 -5.38 1.11 1.86
N THR A 250 -4.98 0.77 3.08
CA THR A 250 -4.30 -0.48 3.37
C THR A 250 -5.25 -1.49 4.00
N SER A 251 -5.17 -2.74 3.55
CA SER A 251 -5.88 -3.85 4.16
C SER A 251 -5.40 -4.16 5.58
N ILE A 252 -6.08 -5.10 6.24
CA ILE A 252 -5.50 -5.82 7.37
C ILE A 252 -4.25 -6.59 6.93
N THR A 253 -3.34 -6.86 7.87
CA THR A 253 -2.15 -7.66 7.60
C THR A 253 -2.40 -9.15 7.81
N LYS A 254 -1.66 -9.99 7.08
CA LYS A 254 -1.66 -11.45 7.22
C LYS A 254 -0.24 -11.99 7.36
N THR A 255 -0.05 -12.75 8.43
CA THR A 255 1.21 -13.41 8.76
C THR A 255 1.29 -14.76 8.08
N TYR A 256 2.42 -15.02 7.42
CA TYR A 256 2.72 -16.30 6.78
C TYR A 256 3.47 -17.24 7.72
N TYR A 257 3.65 -18.47 7.25
CA TYR A 257 4.44 -19.48 7.95
C TYR A 257 5.90 -19.03 8.17
N LYS A 258 6.47 -19.50 9.27
CA LYS A 258 7.86 -19.24 9.65
C LYS A 258 8.78 -20.25 8.96
N THR A 259 9.84 -19.75 8.35
CA THR A 259 10.87 -20.55 7.67
C THR A 259 12.22 -20.32 8.33
N PHE A 260 12.93 -21.41 8.62
CA PHE A 260 14.26 -21.37 9.21
C PHE A 260 15.34 -21.27 8.13
N ARG A 261 16.28 -20.35 8.26
CA ARG A 261 17.44 -20.24 7.36
C ARG A 261 18.63 -21.01 7.92
N TYR A 262 19.15 -21.94 7.13
CA TYR A 262 20.29 -22.78 7.54
C TYR A 262 21.33 -22.95 6.43
N ASN A 263 22.61 -22.99 6.83
CA ASN A 263 23.77 -23.07 5.95
C ASN A 263 24.18 -24.54 5.80
N ALA A 264 24.61 -24.93 4.61
CA ALA A 264 25.08 -26.28 4.37
C ALA A 264 26.56 -26.36 4.71
N ARG A 265 26.96 -27.37 5.49
CA ARG A 265 28.39 -27.57 5.74
C ARG A 265 29.16 -27.74 4.42
N PRO A 266 30.39 -27.21 4.30
CA PRO A 266 31.25 -27.48 3.15
C PRO A 266 31.48 -28.98 2.96
N ILE A 267 31.55 -29.41 1.71
CA ILE A 267 31.85 -30.79 1.34
C ILE A 267 33.24 -30.81 0.70
N VAL A 268 34.10 -31.67 1.22
CA VAL A 268 35.46 -31.87 0.70
C VAL A 268 35.47 -33.15 -0.11
N ASP A 269 36.04 -33.12 -1.31
CA ASP A 269 36.19 -34.32 -2.13
C ASP A 269 37.05 -35.36 -1.40
N ALA A 270 36.70 -36.64 -1.57
CA ALA A 270 37.47 -37.73 -1.00
C ALA A 270 38.84 -37.81 -1.70
N ILE A 271 39.91 -38.00 -0.91
CA ILE A 271 41.24 -38.27 -1.45
C ILE A 271 41.24 -39.73 -1.94
N PRO A 272 41.54 -40.00 -3.22
CA PRO A 272 41.61 -41.36 -3.72
C PRO A 272 42.78 -42.12 -3.10
N ASP A 273 42.62 -43.43 -2.94
CA ASP A 273 43.75 -44.29 -2.58
C ASP A 273 44.80 -44.27 -3.70
N VAL A 274 46.03 -43.90 -3.35
CA VAL A 274 47.15 -43.77 -4.29
C VAL A 274 48.41 -44.44 -3.74
N THR A 275 49.19 -45.05 -4.64
CA THR A 275 50.52 -45.56 -4.32
C THR A 275 51.55 -44.46 -4.55
N ALA A 276 52.05 -43.87 -3.47
CA ALA A 276 53.17 -42.92 -3.51
C ALA A 276 54.51 -43.67 -3.56
N LYS A 277 55.54 -43.04 -4.16
CA LYS A 277 56.92 -43.56 -4.18
C LYS A 277 57.76 -42.75 -3.20
N GLU A 278 58.68 -43.41 -2.48
CA GLU A 278 59.47 -42.78 -1.40
C GLU A 278 60.26 -41.52 -1.84
N ASP A 279 60.70 -41.47 -3.10
CA ASP A 279 61.54 -40.37 -3.63
C ASP A 279 60.81 -39.44 -4.61
N VAL A 280 59.47 -39.49 -4.67
CA VAL A 280 58.67 -38.65 -5.58
C VAL A 280 57.66 -37.86 -4.78
N LEU A 281 57.73 -36.53 -4.87
CA LEU A 281 56.73 -35.64 -4.29
C LEU A 281 55.36 -35.97 -4.89
N TRP A 282 54.39 -36.28 -4.03
CA TRP A 282 53.00 -36.45 -4.39
C TRP A 282 52.20 -35.26 -3.84
N GLU A 283 51.51 -34.57 -4.73
CA GLU A 283 50.64 -33.44 -4.42
C GLU A 283 49.26 -33.72 -5.01
N GLU A 284 48.22 -33.38 -4.26
CA GLU A 284 46.83 -33.49 -4.68
C GLU A 284 46.10 -32.18 -4.39
N VAL A 285 45.40 -31.68 -5.39
CA VAL A 285 44.54 -30.49 -5.23
C VAL A 285 43.15 -30.96 -4.83
N ILE A 286 42.83 -30.79 -3.56
CA ILE A 286 41.51 -31.11 -3.03
C ILE A 286 40.54 -29.99 -3.39
N LYS A 287 39.37 -30.36 -3.91
CA LYS A 287 38.28 -29.40 -4.12
C LYS A 287 37.38 -29.38 -2.89
N VAL A 288 37.13 -28.18 -2.39
CA VAL A 288 36.13 -27.90 -1.36
C VAL A 288 34.94 -27.24 -2.06
N ASN A 289 33.78 -27.88 -1.96
CA ASN A 289 32.53 -27.36 -2.48
C ASN A 289 31.70 -26.83 -1.31
N ASP A 290 31.52 -25.51 -1.27
CA ASP A 290 30.61 -24.86 -0.35
C ASP A 290 29.42 -24.30 -1.14
N LYS A 291 28.21 -24.76 -0.80
CA LYS A 291 26.99 -24.29 -1.43
C LYS A 291 26.67 -22.86 -0.98
N ASP A 292 27.08 -22.47 0.23
CA ASP A 292 26.74 -21.17 0.82
C ASP A 292 27.47 -20.01 0.14
N LEU A 293 28.49 -20.30 -0.69
CA LEU A 293 29.16 -19.30 -1.54
C LEU A 293 28.19 -18.59 -2.50
N LEU A 294 27.08 -19.23 -2.86
CA LEU A 294 26.04 -18.66 -3.73
C LEU A 294 25.03 -17.79 -2.99
N THR A 295 25.13 -17.69 -1.67
CA THR A 295 24.26 -16.86 -0.84
C THR A 295 24.75 -15.42 -0.82
N LEU A 296 23.86 -14.46 -0.56
CA LEU A 296 24.15 -13.03 -0.65
C LEU A 296 25.14 -12.55 0.41
N ARG A 297 25.21 -13.23 1.55
CA ARG A 297 26.22 -12.90 2.57
C ARG A 297 27.59 -13.49 2.24
N SER A 298 27.68 -14.40 1.26
CA SER A 298 28.81 -15.35 1.18
C SER A 298 29.08 -15.94 2.58
N ASP A 299 30.23 -16.56 2.83
CA ASP A 299 30.51 -17.09 4.17
C ASP A 299 30.63 -15.99 5.26
#